data_AF-A0A913X7B6-F1
#
_entry.id   AF-A0A913X7B6-F1
#
_cell.length_a   1.000
_cell.length_b   1.000
_cell.length_c   1.000
_cell.angle_alpha   90.00
_cell.angle_beta   90.00
_cell.angle_gamma   90.00
#
_symmetry.space_group_name_H-M   'P 1'
#
loop_
_entity.id
_entity.type
_entity.pdbx_description
1 polymer ?
#
loop_
_entity_poly.entity_id
_entity_poly.type
_entity_poly.pdbx_seq_one_letter_code
_entity_poly.pdbx_strand_id
1 'polypeptide(L)'
;MTDVNLKTEIKLNNLRDLVLRLESSQKNPIRDDNVLLAPVCDVLEKVLRIGLKRSVLGFGLKKWDYWCWIEALSRSLQHDRQALALLHAITFTKSSKKVTSYQGFGRLFIRLALMKRLMGYVMQTLQKNKKLLKSWYNDSSVFCDKVHTEILKQILDDLDKHVFELNLKNASFLEETWIIPEIKESCIVPCKELGLIVRDVNDRVIVAQVKPNGAAGDAGIEYGDTIDELLGKPLLKIKNCAKVIELLKQNVGKPVSCTVVKPKLSNGAFFPPSAERLKVIQEDPYIEKNDNQYAPQQLAGYDETAVHASDTVASYSALYYGRWETGEDGSVGVIEDGINCVLKQANQPRAVELNLTETDLTVVDKETSKILSVHSFTETSACGRKNDMKDIVAFVSGETSCALAKKFHCYVFKVKDQDIARVILYSIADGFCRTVWFV
;
A
#
# COMPACT_ATOMS: atom_id res chain seq x y z
N MET A 1 33.65 -41.96 4.81
CA MET A 1 32.84 -40.73 4.97
C MET A 1 31.51 -40.98 4.26
N THR A 2 30.36 -40.85 4.93
CA THR A 2 29.05 -41.10 4.32
C THR A 2 28.67 -39.95 3.37
N ASP A 3 27.86 -40.21 2.33
CA ASP A 3 27.37 -39.18 1.39
C ASP A 3 26.68 -37.99 2.11
N VAL A 4 26.04 -38.25 3.26
CA VAL A 4 25.42 -37.23 4.11
C VAL A 4 26.44 -36.30 4.78
N ASN A 5 27.58 -36.83 5.22
CA ASN A 5 28.65 -36.03 5.83
C ASN A 5 29.29 -35.11 4.79
N LEU A 6 29.58 -35.63 3.59
CA LEU A 6 30.14 -34.83 2.50
C LEU A 6 29.20 -33.67 2.10
N LYS A 7 27.89 -33.93 2.00
CA LYS A 7 26.89 -32.88 1.72
C LYS A 7 26.79 -31.80 2.80
N THR A 8 26.99 -32.18 4.07
CA THR A 8 27.02 -31.24 5.20
C THR A 8 28.27 -30.36 5.15
N GLU A 9 29.42 -30.96 4.93
CA GLU A 9 30.70 -30.26 4.82
C GLU A 9 30.70 -29.24 3.66
N ILE A 10 30.19 -29.62 2.49
CA ILE A 10 30.04 -28.71 1.34
C ILE A 10 29.19 -27.49 1.70
N LYS A 11 28.08 -27.67 2.45
CA LYS A 11 27.21 -26.55 2.86
C LYS A 11 27.90 -25.64 3.87
N LEU A 12 28.63 -26.21 4.83
CA LEU A 12 29.38 -25.42 5.82
C LEU A 12 30.52 -24.64 5.16
N ASN A 13 31.27 -25.25 4.25
CA ASN A 13 32.33 -24.57 3.50
C ASN A 13 31.76 -23.44 2.63
N ASN A 14 30.65 -23.68 1.93
CA ASN A 14 29.97 -22.62 1.17
C ASN A 14 29.52 -21.46 2.09
N LEU A 15 28.92 -21.76 3.25
CA LEU A 15 28.56 -20.72 4.20
C LEU A 15 29.78 -19.92 4.67
N ARG A 16 30.87 -20.61 4.98
CA ARG A 16 32.15 -19.99 5.38
C ARG A 16 32.67 -19.04 4.30
N ASP A 17 32.73 -19.50 3.06
CA ASP A 17 33.21 -18.70 1.93
C ASP A 17 32.35 -17.46 1.69
N LEU A 18 31.01 -17.60 1.83
CA LEU A 18 30.10 -16.45 1.73
C LEU A 18 30.32 -15.44 2.86
N VAL A 19 30.50 -15.91 4.10
CA VAL A 19 30.76 -15.06 5.26
C VAL A 19 32.09 -14.33 5.14
N LEU A 20 33.15 -15.00 4.68
CA LEU A 20 34.46 -14.39 4.47
C LEU A 20 34.45 -13.27 3.43
N ARG A 21 33.50 -13.32 2.48
CA ARG A 21 33.32 -12.30 1.44
C ARG A 21 32.44 -11.14 1.89
N LEU A 22 31.82 -11.22 3.06
CA LEU A 22 31.09 -10.08 3.62
C LEU A 22 32.09 -9.00 4.02
N GLU A 23 31.81 -7.77 3.60
CA GLU A 23 32.57 -6.60 3.99
C GLU A 23 31.64 -5.69 4.79
N SER A 24 32.00 -5.40 6.04
CA SER A 24 31.20 -4.49 6.86
C SER A 24 32.03 -3.77 7.90
N SER A 25 31.55 -2.60 8.29
CA SER A 25 32.11 -1.81 9.37
C SER A 25 31.00 -1.06 10.08
N GLN A 26 31.32 -0.41 11.20
CA GLN A 26 30.35 0.43 11.91
C GLN A 26 29.79 1.56 11.01
N LYS A 27 30.60 2.07 10.07
CA LYS A 27 30.21 3.13 9.13
C LYS A 27 29.53 2.58 7.87
N ASN A 28 29.70 1.30 7.59
CA ASN A 28 29.13 0.62 6.42
C ASN A 28 28.54 -0.73 6.86
N PRO A 29 27.37 -0.74 7.53
CA PRO A 29 26.73 -1.98 7.95
C PRO A 29 26.15 -2.74 6.76
N ILE A 30 26.01 -4.05 6.90
CA ILE A 30 25.29 -4.88 5.92
C ILE A 30 23.80 -4.56 6.02
N ARG A 31 23.22 -4.14 4.90
CA ARG A 31 21.80 -3.84 4.74
C ARG A 31 21.15 -4.84 3.78
N ASP A 32 19.84 -4.68 3.56
CA ASP A 32 19.02 -5.59 2.77
C ASP A 32 19.35 -5.63 1.26
N ASP A 33 20.04 -4.60 0.76
CA ASP A 33 20.52 -4.49 -0.62
C ASP A 33 21.85 -5.23 -0.85
N ASN A 34 22.50 -5.74 0.20
CA ASN A 34 23.74 -6.48 0.05
C ASN A 34 23.51 -7.83 -0.64
N VAL A 35 24.15 -8.01 -1.80
CA VAL A 35 24.00 -9.19 -2.67
C VAL A 35 24.38 -10.52 -2.02
N LEU A 36 25.22 -10.51 -0.98
CA LEU A 36 25.65 -11.71 -0.26
C LEU A 36 24.74 -12.06 0.91
N LEU A 37 23.91 -11.13 1.42
CA LEU A 37 23.06 -11.36 2.58
C LEU A 37 22.04 -12.49 2.34
N ALA A 38 21.32 -12.46 1.22
CA ALA A 38 20.34 -13.49 0.89
C ALA A 38 20.99 -14.89 0.72
N PRO A 39 22.10 -15.05 -0.03
CA PRO A 39 22.86 -16.30 -0.06
C PRO A 39 23.32 -16.80 1.31
N VAL A 40 23.87 -15.93 2.17
CA VAL A 40 24.30 -16.29 3.53
C VAL A 40 23.12 -16.83 4.34
N CYS A 41 21.99 -16.12 4.32
CA CYS A 41 20.80 -16.51 5.06
C CYS A 41 20.18 -17.82 4.53
N ASP A 42 20.15 -18.02 3.21
CA ASP A 42 19.66 -19.23 2.57
C ASP A 42 20.51 -20.46 2.95
N VAL A 43 21.84 -20.35 2.89
CA VAL A 43 22.72 -21.45 3.28
C VAL A 43 22.64 -21.71 4.78
N LEU A 44 22.57 -20.68 5.61
CA LEU A 44 22.37 -20.82 7.07
C LEU A 44 21.06 -21.55 7.39
N GLU A 45 19.95 -21.18 6.77
CA GLU A 45 18.67 -21.88 6.91
C GLU A 45 18.77 -23.35 6.48
N LYS A 46 19.47 -23.63 5.37
CA LYS A 46 19.73 -25.00 4.93
C LYS A 46 20.54 -25.79 5.95
N VAL A 47 21.55 -25.18 6.60
CA VAL A 47 22.34 -25.78 7.68
C VAL A 47 21.46 -26.10 8.89
N LEU A 48 20.58 -25.16 9.31
CA LEU A 48 19.64 -25.40 10.41
C LEU A 48 18.65 -26.54 10.13
N ARG A 49 18.42 -26.90 8.87
CA ARG A 49 17.54 -28.03 8.50
C ARG A 49 18.27 -29.37 8.39
N ILE A 50 19.61 -29.40 8.45
CA ILE A 50 20.38 -30.65 8.36
C ILE A 50 20.04 -31.55 9.55
N GLY A 51 19.54 -32.75 9.25
CA GLY A 51 19.14 -33.73 10.25
C GLY A 51 17.86 -33.38 11.02
N LEU A 52 17.13 -32.32 10.63
CA LEU A 52 15.87 -31.96 11.27
C LEU A 52 14.82 -33.05 10.98
N LYS A 53 14.25 -33.61 12.04
CA LYS A 53 13.22 -34.65 11.93
C LYS A 53 11.97 -34.08 11.25
N ARG A 54 11.43 -34.83 10.29
CA ARG A 54 10.15 -34.48 9.65
C ARG A 54 9.02 -34.93 10.57
N SER A 55 8.09 -34.04 10.88
CA SER A 55 6.80 -34.43 11.47
C SER A 55 5.88 -34.89 10.34
N VAL A 56 5.45 -36.15 10.39
CA VAL A 56 4.33 -36.67 9.59
C VAL A 56 3.22 -37.00 10.57
N LEU A 57 2.58 -35.98 11.13
CA LEU A 57 1.27 -36.19 11.73
C LEU A 57 0.30 -36.41 10.57
N GLY A 58 -0.27 -37.62 10.50
CA GLY A 58 -1.26 -38.01 9.51
C GLY A 58 -2.36 -36.95 9.37
N PHE A 59 -2.94 -36.83 8.18
CA PHE A 59 -3.94 -35.84 7.78
C PHE A 59 -3.43 -34.42 7.45
N GLY A 60 -2.16 -34.26 7.07
CA GLY A 60 -1.71 -33.03 6.37
C GLY A 60 -1.60 -31.77 7.24
N LEU A 61 -1.55 -31.90 8.57
CA LEU A 61 -1.47 -30.77 9.49
C LEU A 61 -0.02 -30.43 9.88
N LYS A 62 0.42 -29.23 9.43
CA LYS A 62 1.64 -28.47 9.74
C LYS A 62 2.97 -29.25 9.78
N LYS A 63 3.73 -29.14 8.68
CA LYS A 63 5.17 -29.43 8.63
C LYS A 63 5.92 -28.54 9.63
N TRP A 64 6.55 -29.15 10.63
CA TRP A 64 7.45 -28.43 11.53
C TRP A 64 8.69 -27.94 10.79
N ASP A 65 9.29 -26.87 11.28
CA ASP A 65 10.54 -26.32 10.75
C ASP A 65 11.47 -25.88 11.88
N TYR A 66 12.68 -25.42 11.57
CA TYR A 66 13.70 -25.05 12.55
C TYR A 66 13.22 -23.97 13.54
N TRP A 67 12.28 -23.12 13.15
CA TRP A 67 11.65 -22.16 14.05
C TRP A 67 10.99 -22.81 15.27
N CYS A 68 10.38 -23.99 15.11
CA CYS A 68 9.59 -24.61 16.18
C CYS A 68 10.44 -24.96 17.41
N TRP A 69 11.68 -25.42 17.21
CA TRP A 69 12.58 -25.68 18.33
C TRP A 69 13.20 -24.41 18.89
N ILE A 70 13.44 -23.39 18.06
CA ILE A 70 13.91 -22.06 18.51
C ILE A 70 12.88 -21.46 19.47
N GLU A 71 11.61 -21.48 19.09
CA GLU A 71 10.51 -21.04 19.94
C GLU A 71 10.46 -21.83 21.26
N ALA A 72 10.69 -23.15 21.20
CA ALA A 72 10.69 -24.01 22.37
C ALA A 72 11.84 -23.74 23.36
N LEU A 73 12.95 -23.12 22.91
CA LEU A 73 14.09 -22.78 23.79
C LEU A 73 13.69 -21.87 24.94
N SER A 74 12.68 -21.01 24.74
CA SER A 74 12.15 -20.07 25.74
C SER A 74 11.84 -20.74 27.09
N ARG A 75 11.48 -22.03 27.09
CA ARG A 75 11.14 -22.80 28.31
C ARG A 75 12.36 -23.28 29.11
N SER A 76 13.56 -23.15 28.53
CA SER A 76 14.81 -23.70 29.08
C SER A 76 15.93 -22.67 29.20
N LEU A 77 15.61 -21.38 29.06
CA LEU A 77 16.60 -20.30 29.15
C LEU A 77 17.06 -20.10 30.58
N GLN A 78 18.36 -19.81 30.73
CA GLN A 78 18.95 -19.43 32.01
C GLN A 78 18.62 -17.97 32.34
N HIS A 79 18.81 -17.55 33.60
CA HIS A 79 18.62 -16.17 34.01
C HIS A 79 19.88 -15.33 33.74
N ASP A 80 20.18 -15.08 32.47
CA ASP A 80 21.28 -14.21 32.03
C ASP A 80 20.81 -13.14 31.02
N ARG A 81 21.68 -12.16 30.73
CA ARG A 81 21.35 -11.05 29.81
C ARG A 81 21.11 -11.51 28.37
N GLN A 82 21.84 -12.52 27.89
CA GLN A 82 21.68 -13.06 26.54
C GLN A 82 20.38 -13.86 26.40
N ALA A 83 19.97 -14.57 27.47
CA ALA A 83 18.67 -15.22 27.56
C ALA A 83 17.52 -14.21 27.45
N LEU A 84 17.60 -13.05 28.11
CA LEU A 84 16.60 -12.01 27.98
C LEU A 84 16.53 -11.45 26.54
N ALA A 85 17.69 -11.24 25.91
CA ALA A 85 17.76 -10.80 24.51
C ALA A 85 17.15 -11.84 23.54
N LEU A 86 17.43 -13.13 23.77
CA LEU A 86 16.85 -14.22 23.00
C LEU A 86 15.33 -14.34 23.23
N LEU A 87 14.85 -14.22 24.47
CA LEU A 87 13.42 -14.24 24.78
C LEU A 87 12.69 -13.08 24.10
N HIS A 88 13.29 -11.88 24.12
CA HIS A 88 12.77 -10.73 23.38
C HIS A 88 12.73 -11.02 21.88
N ALA A 89 13.79 -11.58 21.30
CA ALA A 89 13.84 -11.90 19.87
C ALA A 89 12.78 -12.93 19.44
N ILE A 90 12.56 -13.97 20.26
CA ILE A 90 11.50 -14.95 20.04
C ILE A 90 10.14 -14.26 20.11
N THR A 91 9.89 -13.45 21.13
CA THR A 91 8.61 -12.76 21.35
C THR A 91 8.30 -11.78 20.23
N PHE A 92 9.28 -10.98 19.81
CA PHE A 92 9.18 -10.06 18.67
C PHE A 92 8.82 -10.80 17.38
N THR A 93 9.49 -11.93 17.11
CA THR A 93 9.23 -12.72 15.91
C THR A 93 7.80 -13.27 15.91
N LYS A 94 7.33 -13.76 17.06
CA LYS A 94 5.96 -14.29 17.22
C LYS A 94 4.86 -13.24 17.09
N SER A 95 5.14 -11.99 17.45
CA SER A 95 4.14 -10.92 17.39
C SER A 95 3.93 -10.37 15.97
N SER A 96 4.80 -10.74 15.02
CA SER A 96 4.68 -10.32 13.63
C SER A 96 3.42 -10.88 12.98
N LYS A 97 2.62 -9.99 12.38
CA LYS A 97 1.44 -10.35 11.58
C LYS A 97 1.74 -10.49 10.08
N LYS A 98 2.99 -10.21 9.68
CA LYS A 98 3.46 -10.27 8.28
C LYS A 98 3.93 -11.66 7.85
N VAL A 99 4.20 -12.54 8.82
CA VAL A 99 4.59 -13.94 8.59
C VAL A 99 3.62 -14.87 9.31
N THR A 100 3.35 -16.01 8.71
CA THR A 100 2.32 -16.98 9.11
C THR A 100 2.82 -18.42 9.11
N SER A 101 3.86 -18.75 8.31
CA SER A 101 4.49 -20.06 8.30
C SER A 101 5.71 -20.14 9.23
N TYR A 102 6.02 -21.36 9.71
CA TYR A 102 7.21 -21.60 10.54
C TYR A 102 8.52 -21.25 9.81
N GLN A 103 8.58 -21.42 8.49
CA GLN A 103 9.69 -20.92 7.68
C GLN A 103 9.78 -19.39 7.77
N GLY A 104 8.68 -18.67 7.52
CA GLY A 104 8.66 -17.20 7.62
C GLY A 104 9.10 -16.67 8.97
N PHE A 105 8.59 -17.27 10.07
CA PHE A 105 9.04 -16.95 11.41
C PHE A 105 10.54 -17.24 11.62
N GLY A 106 11.01 -18.40 11.16
CA GLY A 106 12.43 -18.76 11.23
C GLY A 106 13.33 -17.77 10.51
N ARG A 107 12.93 -17.32 9.32
CA ARG A 107 13.68 -16.35 8.52
C ARG A 107 13.70 -14.96 9.15
N LEU A 108 12.57 -14.50 9.67
CA LEU A 108 12.49 -13.25 10.43
C LEU A 108 13.39 -13.30 11.68
N PHE A 109 13.38 -14.44 12.38
CA PHE A 109 14.24 -14.64 13.55
C PHE A 109 15.72 -14.61 13.19
N ILE A 110 16.15 -15.30 12.12
CA ILE A 110 17.55 -15.29 11.67
C ILE A 110 18.01 -13.85 11.43
N ARG A 111 17.23 -13.03 10.72
CA ARG A 111 17.55 -11.61 10.46
C ARG A 111 17.75 -10.84 11.77
N LEU A 112 16.82 -10.99 12.71
CA LEU A 112 16.95 -10.37 14.03
C LEU A 112 18.15 -10.89 14.83
N ALA A 113 18.42 -12.20 14.76
CA ALA A 113 19.52 -12.84 15.45
C ALA A 113 20.88 -12.41 14.91
N LEU A 114 21.01 -12.14 13.60
CA LEU A 114 22.21 -11.54 13.00
C LEU A 114 22.42 -10.11 13.53
N MET A 115 21.39 -9.26 13.52
CA MET A 115 21.47 -7.90 14.06
C MET A 115 21.83 -7.85 15.56
N LYS A 116 21.44 -8.87 16.31
CA LYS A 116 21.64 -8.95 17.77
C LYS A 116 22.77 -9.89 18.19
N ARG A 117 23.48 -10.51 17.25
CA ARG A 117 24.58 -11.47 17.51
C ARG A 117 24.15 -12.61 18.45
N LEU A 118 22.99 -13.20 18.14
CA LEU A 118 22.35 -14.21 18.97
C LEU A 118 22.53 -15.65 18.46
N MET A 119 22.97 -15.84 17.21
CA MET A 119 23.01 -17.17 16.60
C MET A 119 23.93 -18.14 17.35
N GLY A 120 25.11 -17.68 17.78
CA GLY A 120 26.03 -18.48 18.61
C GLY A 120 25.39 -18.90 19.94
N TYR A 121 24.70 -17.98 20.61
CA TYR A 121 24.00 -18.26 21.87
C TYR A 121 22.82 -19.23 21.69
N VAL A 122 22.04 -19.09 20.62
CA VAL A 122 20.94 -20.01 20.26
C VAL A 122 21.46 -21.44 20.10
N MET A 123 22.56 -21.60 19.36
CA MET A 123 23.19 -22.90 19.15
C MET A 123 23.68 -23.50 20.48
N GLN A 124 24.41 -22.73 21.30
CA GLN A 124 24.90 -23.19 22.60
C GLN A 124 23.75 -23.61 23.53
N THR A 125 22.65 -22.86 23.53
CA THR A 125 21.46 -23.17 24.33
C THR A 125 20.83 -24.49 23.90
N LEU A 126 20.66 -24.70 22.58
CA LEU A 126 20.16 -25.98 22.05
C LEU A 126 21.08 -27.15 22.44
N GLN A 127 22.40 -26.97 22.34
CA GLN A 127 23.37 -28.02 22.64
C GLN A 127 23.45 -28.39 24.12
N LYS A 128 23.22 -27.43 25.02
CA LYS A 128 23.08 -27.69 26.47
C LYS A 128 21.80 -28.48 26.77
N ASN A 129 20.73 -28.26 26.01
CA ASN A 129 19.47 -28.97 26.15
C ASN A 129 19.43 -30.27 25.31
N LYS A 130 20.17 -31.30 25.75
CA LYS A 130 20.29 -32.59 25.05
C LYS A 130 18.94 -33.27 24.76
N LYS A 131 17.96 -33.11 25.65
CA LYS A 131 16.61 -33.66 25.47
C LYS A 131 15.91 -33.01 24.27
N LEU A 132 15.96 -31.68 24.19
CA LEU A 132 15.38 -30.92 23.08
C LEU A 132 16.12 -31.19 21.76
N LEU A 133 17.45 -31.21 21.78
CA LEU A 133 18.25 -31.56 20.61
C LEU A 133 17.83 -32.93 20.03
N LYS A 134 17.75 -33.96 20.89
CA LYS A 134 17.33 -35.31 20.47
C LYS A 134 15.87 -35.38 20.02
N SER A 135 14.98 -34.52 20.51
CA SER A 135 13.58 -34.53 20.07
C SER A 135 13.40 -33.98 18.65
N TRP A 136 14.25 -33.02 18.25
CA TRP A 136 14.11 -32.31 16.98
C TRP A 136 15.06 -32.78 15.89
N TYR A 137 16.23 -33.31 16.24
CA TYR A 137 17.26 -33.72 15.29
C TYR A 137 17.58 -35.21 15.39
N ASN A 138 18.03 -35.77 14.26
CA ASN A 138 18.68 -37.07 14.20
C ASN A 138 20.20 -36.93 14.34
N ASP A 139 20.92 -38.06 14.35
CA ASP A 139 22.37 -38.07 14.55
C ASP A 139 23.16 -37.50 13.36
N SER A 140 22.52 -37.34 12.19
CA SER A 140 23.15 -36.70 11.03
C SER A 140 23.07 -35.18 11.04
N SER A 141 22.58 -34.58 12.13
CA SER A 141 22.54 -33.12 12.29
C SER A 141 23.92 -32.51 12.53
N VAL A 142 24.11 -31.29 12.01
CA VAL A 142 25.27 -30.43 12.29
C VAL A 142 25.53 -30.24 13.78
N PHE A 143 24.48 -30.26 14.61
CA PHE A 143 24.57 -30.03 16.06
C PHE A 143 24.99 -31.27 16.86
N CYS A 144 24.94 -32.46 16.25
CA CYS A 144 25.26 -33.74 16.88
C CYS A 144 26.71 -34.17 16.61
N ASP A 145 27.25 -33.80 15.44
CA ASP A 145 28.63 -34.07 15.06
C ASP A 145 29.58 -33.00 15.62
N LYS A 146 30.64 -33.42 16.31
CA LYS A 146 31.59 -32.52 16.99
C LYS A 146 32.38 -31.65 15.99
N VAL A 147 32.77 -32.21 14.85
CA VAL A 147 33.59 -31.51 13.85
C VAL A 147 32.73 -30.44 13.16
N HIS A 148 31.55 -30.83 12.68
CA HIS A 148 30.62 -29.90 12.06
C HIS A 148 30.13 -28.81 13.02
N THR A 149 29.91 -29.16 14.29
CA THR A 149 29.57 -28.17 15.34
C THR A 149 30.66 -27.13 15.49
N GLU A 150 31.93 -27.53 15.55
CA GLU A 150 33.03 -26.58 15.75
C GLU A 150 33.22 -25.69 14.51
N ILE A 151 33.08 -26.25 13.32
CA ILE A 151 33.10 -25.47 12.06
C ILE A 151 31.95 -24.45 12.06
N LEU A 152 30.72 -24.87 12.38
CA LEU A 152 29.57 -23.96 12.45
C LEU A 152 29.80 -22.86 13.49
N LYS A 153 30.36 -23.19 14.65
CA LYS A 153 30.68 -22.22 15.69
C LYS A 153 31.64 -21.14 15.18
N GLN A 154 32.73 -21.54 14.52
CA GLN A 154 33.69 -20.60 13.92
C GLN A 154 33.01 -19.67 12.90
N ILE A 155 32.15 -20.22 12.04
CA ILE A 155 31.39 -19.43 11.06
C ILE A 155 30.47 -18.42 11.76
N LEU A 156 29.80 -18.82 12.85
CA LEU A 156 28.93 -17.92 13.61
C LEU A 156 29.74 -16.83 14.34
N ASP A 157 30.91 -17.17 14.87
CA ASP A 157 31.83 -16.21 15.48
C ASP A 157 32.36 -15.20 14.45
N ASP A 158 32.61 -15.64 13.21
CA ASP A 158 32.96 -14.77 12.08
C ASP A 158 31.79 -13.86 11.67
N LEU A 159 30.56 -14.41 11.61
CA LEU A 159 29.35 -13.62 11.37
C LEU A 159 29.13 -12.53 12.43
N ASP A 160 29.38 -12.84 13.71
CA ASP A 160 29.23 -11.90 14.82
C ASP A 160 30.21 -10.72 14.76
N LYS A 161 31.28 -10.79 13.95
CA LYS A 161 32.19 -9.65 13.71
C LYS A 161 31.54 -8.58 12.83
N HIS A 162 30.59 -8.97 11.98
CA HIS A 162 29.92 -8.04 11.09
C HIS A 162 28.87 -7.19 11.81
N VAL A 163 28.56 -6.04 11.22
CA VAL A 163 27.48 -5.14 11.67
C VAL A 163 26.34 -5.25 10.67
N PHE A 164 25.14 -5.61 11.16
CA PHE A 164 23.93 -5.73 10.34
C PHE A 164 22.91 -4.66 10.72
N GLU A 165 22.34 -4.01 9.73
CA GLU A 165 21.23 -3.06 9.88
C GLU A 165 20.12 -3.43 8.90
N LEU A 166 19.25 -4.35 9.34
CA LEU A 166 18.23 -4.96 8.48
C LEU A 166 16.84 -4.41 8.78
N ASN A 167 16.00 -4.25 7.75
CA ASN A 167 14.62 -3.85 7.91
C ASN A 167 13.76 -5.05 8.34
N LEU A 168 13.46 -5.13 9.64
CA LEU A 168 12.64 -6.20 10.22
C LEU A 168 11.14 -6.00 9.97
N LYS A 169 10.69 -4.80 9.55
CA LYS A 169 9.29 -4.52 9.20
C LYS A 169 8.94 -5.02 7.80
N ASN A 170 9.92 -5.05 6.88
CA ASN A 170 9.78 -5.62 5.55
C ASN A 170 9.94 -7.16 5.61
N ALA A 171 8.94 -7.82 6.18
CA ALA A 171 8.97 -9.25 6.48
C ALA A 171 7.97 -10.09 5.66
N SER A 172 7.04 -9.45 4.95
CA SER A 172 5.87 -10.13 4.38
C SER A 172 6.22 -11.20 3.36
N PHE A 173 7.34 -11.05 2.64
CA PHE A 173 7.79 -11.99 1.62
C PHE A 173 8.79 -13.03 2.11
N LEU A 174 9.13 -13.02 3.41
CA LEU A 174 10.09 -13.96 3.97
C LEU A 174 9.63 -15.41 3.84
N GLU A 175 8.33 -15.69 3.72
CA GLU A 175 7.85 -17.05 3.44
C GLU A 175 8.28 -17.56 2.05
N GLU A 176 8.43 -16.67 1.08
CA GLU A 176 8.68 -17.00 -0.33
C GLU A 176 10.17 -16.91 -0.66
N THR A 177 10.86 -15.88 -0.15
CA THR A 177 12.25 -15.58 -0.54
C THR A 177 13.05 -14.94 0.58
N TRP A 178 14.38 -14.98 0.46
CA TRP A 178 15.32 -14.22 1.28
C TRP A 178 15.60 -12.82 0.74
N ILE A 179 15.26 -12.57 -0.53
CA ILE A 179 15.40 -11.25 -1.16
C ILE A 179 14.33 -10.34 -0.57
N ILE A 180 14.73 -9.16 -0.12
CA ILE A 180 13.82 -8.17 0.44
C ILE A 180 13.34 -7.24 -0.67
N PRO A 181 12.02 -7.09 -0.89
CA PRO A 181 11.51 -6.25 -1.94
C PRO A 181 11.69 -4.76 -1.63
N GLU A 182 11.64 -3.94 -2.67
CA GLU A 182 11.44 -2.50 -2.52
C GLU A 182 9.99 -2.22 -2.09
N ILE A 183 9.84 -1.40 -1.04
CA ILE A 183 8.55 -0.98 -0.50
C ILE A 183 8.41 0.53 -0.65
N LYS A 184 7.22 0.96 -1.05
CA LYS A 184 6.79 2.35 -1.02
C LYS A 184 5.58 2.50 -0.10
N GLU A 185 5.67 3.44 0.83
CA GLU A 185 4.50 3.90 1.59
C GLU A 185 3.77 4.95 0.75
N SER A 186 2.51 4.69 0.41
CA SER A 186 1.68 5.57 -0.38
C SER A 186 0.44 5.94 0.42
N CYS A 187 0.09 7.22 0.39
CA CYS A 187 -1.17 7.72 0.94
C CYS A 187 -2.01 8.18 -0.23
N ILE A 188 -3.09 7.46 -0.51
CA ILE A 188 -4.00 7.84 -1.56
C ILE A 188 -4.92 8.91 -0.99
N VAL A 189 -4.99 10.05 -1.69
CA VAL A 189 -5.95 11.08 -1.34
C VAL A 189 -7.32 10.44 -1.37
N PRO A 190 -8.17 10.86 -0.45
CA PRO A 190 -9.37 10.12 -0.29
C PRO A 190 -10.22 10.46 -1.59
N CYS A 191 -10.79 9.47 -2.30
CA CYS A 191 -11.62 9.59 -3.54
C CYS A 191 -12.63 8.41 -3.75
N LYS A 192 -13.68 8.52 -4.61
CA LYS A 192 -14.67 7.42 -4.82
C LYS A 192 -14.01 6.14 -5.26
N GLU A 193 -13.33 6.31 -6.38
CA GLU A 193 -12.65 5.28 -7.10
C GLU A 193 -11.20 5.64 -6.93
N LEU A 194 -10.44 4.77 -6.28
CA LEU A 194 -8.99 4.94 -6.19
C LEU A 194 -8.35 4.95 -7.58
N GLY A 195 -9.09 4.62 -8.64
CA GLY A 195 -8.54 4.36 -9.97
C GLY A 195 -7.70 3.09 -9.95
N LEU A 196 -8.05 2.11 -9.10
CA LEU A 196 -7.33 0.85 -8.96
C LEU A 196 -8.25 -0.33 -9.24
N ILE A 197 -7.79 -1.22 -10.11
CA ILE A 197 -8.28 -2.58 -10.19
C ILE A 197 -7.23 -3.49 -9.56
N VAL A 198 -7.67 -4.29 -8.59
CA VAL A 198 -6.80 -5.24 -7.90
C VAL A 198 -7.32 -6.67 -8.05
N ARG A 199 -6.40 -7.63 -8.01
CA ARG A 199 -6.70 -9.07 -8.06
C ARG A 199 -6.01 -9.81 -6.93
N ASP A 200 -6.66 -10.84 -6.43
CA ASP A 200 -6.05 -11.83 -5.55
C ASP A 200 -5.36 -12.89 -6.41
N VAL A 201 -4.03 -12.97 -6.31
CA VAL A 201 -3.19 -13.95 -7.03
C VAL A 201 -2.15 -14.52 -6.07
N ASN A 202 -2.16 -15.83 -5.88
CA ASN A 202 -1.24 -16.55 -5.00
C ASN A 202 -1.15 -15.90 -3.60
N ASP A 203 -2.32 -15.73 -2.96
CA ASP A 203 -2.50 -15.16 -1.61
C ASP A 203 -2.03 -13.69 -1.46
N ARG A 204 -1.91 -12.95 -2.56
CA ARG A 204 -1.49 -11.54 -2.60
C ARG A 204 -2.46 -10.69 -3.40
N VAL A 205 -2.61 -9.44 -2.98
CA VAL A 205 -3.38 -8.43 -3.71
C VAL A 205 -2.47 -7.68 -4.67
N ILE A 206 -2.67 -7.85 -5.96
CA ILE A 206 -1.85 -7.28 -7.05
C ILE A 206 -2.65 -6.24 -7.81
N VAL A 207 -2.01 -5.13 -8.15
CA VAL A 207 -2.58 -4.07 -8.98
C VAL A 207 -2.61 -4.55 -10.44
N ALA A 208 -3.81 -4.79 -10.95
CA ALA A 208 -4.06 -5.26 -12.31
C ALA A 208 -4.33 -4.11 -13.28
N GLN A 209 -4.75 -2.94 -12.80
CA GLN A 209 -4.84 -1.73 -13.60
C GLN A 209 -4.80 -0.50 -12.71
N VAL A 210 -4.21 0.57 -13.23
CA VAL A 210 -4.28 1.92 -12.67
C VAL A 210 -4.95 2.81 -13.71
N LYS A 211 -6.01 3.51 -13.32
CA LYS A 211 -6.73 4.44 -14.18
C LYS A 211 -5.82 5.66 -14.45
N PRO A 212 -5.69 6.11 -15.71
CA PRO A 212 -4.99 7.37 -16.01
C PRO A 212 -5.60 8.52 -15.22
N ASN A 213 -4.74 9.38 -14.63
CA ASN A 213 -5.14 10.51 -13.77
C ASN A 213 -6.03 10.11 -12.57
N GLY A 214 -5.96 8.86 -12.13
CA GLY A 214 -6.63 8.38 -10.93
C GLY A 214 -5.77 8.60 -9.68
N ALA A 215 -6.42 8.81 -8.52
CA ALA A 215 -5.75 9.13 -7.26
C ALA A 215 -4.63 8.15 -6.85
N ALA A 216 -4.78 6.86 -7.17
CA ALA A 216 -3.73 5.88 -6.89
C ALA A 216 -2.51 6.03 -7.80
N GLY A 217 -2.71 6.40 -9.06
CA GLY A 217 -1.63 6.75 -9.98
C GLY A 217 -0.85 7.95 -9.45
N ASP A 218 -1.56 8.98 -8.97
CA ASP A 218 -0.95 10.18 -8.36
C ASP A 218 -0.20 9.84 -7.06
N ALA A 219 -0.70 8.86 -6.29
CA ALA A 219 0.01 8.29 -5.13
C ALA A 219 1.23 7.41 -5.53
N GLY A 220 1.50 7.28 -6.82
CA GLY A 220 2.61 6.54 -7.41
C GLY A 220 2.50 5.03 -7.27
N ILE A 221 1.27 4.52 -7.29
CA ILE A 221 0.93 3.10 -7.42
C ILE A 221 0.87 2.76 -8.90
N GLU A 222 1.48 1.64 -9.28
CA GLU A 222 1.68 1.27 -10.68
C GLU A 222 1.14 -0.14 -10.96
N TYR A 223 0.92 -0.44 -12.24
CA TYR A 223 0.57 -1.79 -12.67
C TYR A 223 1.60 -2.82 -12.19
N GLY A 224 1.11 -3.93 -11.63
CA GLY A 224 1.96 -5.02 -11.16
C GLY A 224 2.50 -4.85 -9.74
N ASP A 225 2.24 -3.71 -9.10
CA ASP A 225 2.51 -3.51 -7.68
C ASP A 225 1.72 -4.49 -6.81
N THR A 226 2.30 -4.93 -5.69
CA THR A 226 1.60 -5.73 -4.69
C THR A 226 1.19 -4.85 -3.51
N ILE A 227 -0.10 -4.81 -3.16
CA ILE A 227 -0.58 -4.13 -1.95
C ILE A 227 -0.35 -5.07 -0.75
N ASP A 228 0.69 -4.80 0.02
CA ASP A 228 1.08 -5.61 1.18
C ASP A 228 0.26 -5.27 2.42
N GLU A 229 0.00 -3.98 2.63
CA GLU A 229 -0.82 -3.47 3.73
C GLU A 229 -1.74 -2.36 3.25
N LEU A 230 -2.93 -2.29 3.86
CA LEU A 230 -3.91 -1.23 3.63
C LEU A 230 -4.46 -0.79 4.99
N LEU A 231 -4.45 0.51 5.26
CA LEU A 231 -4.93 1.10 6.51
C LEU A 231 -4.30 0.44 7.75
N GLY A 232 -3.00 0.15 7.67
CA GLY A 232 -2.22 -0.53 8.70
C GLY A 232 -2.60 -2.00 8.93
N LYS A 233 -3.36 -2.62 8.03
CA LYS A 233 -3.73 -4.03 8.08
C LYS A 233 -3.00 -4.83 6.99
N PRO A 234 -2.31 -5.93 7.33
CA PRO A 234 -1.69 -6.79 6.33
C PRO A 234 -2.74 -7.50 5.47
N LEU A 235 -2.39 -7.67 4.19
CA LEU A 235 -3.25 -8.24 3.17
C LEU A 235 -2.91 -9.68 2.74
N LEU A 236 -1.85 -10.27 3.30
CA LEU A 236 -1.45 -11.65 3.02
C LEU A 236 -2.61 -12.65 3.27
N LYS A 237 -2.84 -13.55 2.31
CA LYS A 237 -3.85 -14.64 2.38
C LYS A 237 -5.30 -14.13 2.49
N ILE A 238 -5.57 -12.91 2.06
CA ILE A 238 -6.96 -12.43 1.89
C ILE A 238 -7.51 -13.00 0.59
N LYS A 239 -8.64 -13.69 0.70
CA LYS A 239 -9.36 -14.22 -0.46
C LYS A 239 -10.25 -13.18 -1.11
N ASN A 240 -10.31 -13.19 -2.45
CA ASN A 240 -11.26 -12.42 -3.26
C ASN A 240 -11.25 -10.91 -3.01
N CYS A 241 -10.13 -10.37 -2.50
CA CYS A 241 -10.00 -8.96 -2.11
C CYS A 241 -11.10 -8.45 -1.14
N ALA A 242 -11.84 -9.34 -0.47
CA ALA A 242 -13.05 -8.96 0.30
C ALA A 242 -12.73 -7.96 1.42
N LYS A 243 -11.61 -8.18 2.11
CA LYS A 243 -11.15 -7.30 3.18
C LYS A 243 -10.57 -5.98 2.66
N VAL A 244 -10.12 -5.90 1.41
CA VAL A 244 -9.79 -4.60 0.78
C VAL A 244 -11.07 -3.78 0.64
N ILE A 245 -12.12 -4.36 0.07
CA ILE A 245 -13.42 -3.71 -0.10
C ILE A 245 -13.99 -3.29 1.26
N GLU A 246 -13.93 -4.17 2.27
CA GLU A 246 -14.39 -3.88 3.63
C GLU A 246 -13.65 -2.68 4.25
N LEU A 247 -12.32 -2.68 4.19
CA LEU A 247 -11.50 -1.62 4.78
C LEU A 247 -11.74 -0.28 4.11
N LEU A 248 -11.91 -0.25 2.78
CA LEU A 248 -12.26 0.97 2.05
C LEU A 248 -13.64 1.49 2.43
N LYS A 249 -14.66 0.61 2.50
CA LYS A 249 -16.03 0.99 2.92
C LYS A 249 -16.09 1.55 4.34
N GLN A 250 -15.29 1.01 5.27
CA GLN A 250 -15.23 1.50 6.64
C GLN A 250 -14.51 2.85 6.79
N ASN A 251 -13.74 3.26 5.76
CA ASN A 251 -12.89 4.44 5.80
C ASN A 251 -13.19 5.42 4.64
N VAL A 252 -14.44 5.40 4.14
CA VAL A 252 -14.94 6.40 3.19
C VAL A 252 -14.69 7.81 3.74
N GLY A 253 -14.26 8.73 2.87
CA GLY A 253 -13.96 10.12 3.25
C GLY A 253 -12.61 10.31 3.97
N LYS A 254 -11.83 9.24 4.21
CA LYS A 254 -10.53 9.32 4.91
C LYS A 254 -9.36 8.91 4.00
N PRO A 255 -8.16 9.52 4.17
CA PRO A 255 -6.96 9.11 3.46
C PRO A 255 -6.69 7.61 3.57
N VAL A 256 -6.37 6.98 2.45
CA VAL A 256 -6.12 5.54 2.37
C VAL A 256 -4.61 5.30 2.37
N SER A 257 -4.06 4.95 3.52
CA SER A 257 -2.66 4.55 3.61
C SER A 257 -2.46 3.12 3.10
N CYS A 258 -1.41 2.91 2.32
CA CYS A 258 -1.05 1.59 1.82
C CYS A 258 0.47 1.41 1.77
N THR A 259 0.89 0.17 2.01
CA THR A 259 2.27 -0.28 1.84
C THR A 259 2.32 -1.09 0.55
N VAL A 260 3.09 -0.63 -0.42
CA VAL A 260 3.15 -1.18 -1.76
C VAL A 260 4.51 -1.82 -2.00
N VAL A 261 4.53 -3.05 -2.51
CA VAL A 261 5.75 -3.75 -2.91
C VAL A 261 5.91 -3.64 -4.42
N LYS A 262 7.04 -3.09 -4.84
CA LYS A 262 7.36 -2.88 -6.26
C LYS A 262 7.76 -4.20 -6.94
N PRO A 263 7.43 -4.38 -8.24
CA PRO A 263 7.79 -5.57 -9.00
C PRO A 263 9.29 -5.63 -9.35
N LYS A 264 10.01 -4.52 -9.20
CA LYS A 264 11.45 -4.40 -9.41
C LYS A 264 12.16 -4.08 -8.10
N LEU A 265 13.39 -4.54 -8.00
CA LEU A 265 14.33 -4.17 -6.96
C LEU A 265 15.02 -2.85 -7.32
N SER A 266 15.69 -2.24 -6.35
CA SER A 266 16.42 -0.97 -6.51
C SER A 266 17.50 -1.02 -7.61
N ASN A 267 18.04 -2.20 -7.92
CA ASN A 267 19.00 -2.42 -9.00
C ASN A 267 18.34 -2.65 -10.37
N GLY A 268 17.01 -2.50 -10.47
CA GLY A 268 16.22 -2.70 -11.68
C GLY A 268 15.87 -4.15 -12.01
N ALA A 269 16.44 -5.14 -11.31
CA ALA A 269 16.11 -6.55 -11.52
C ALA A 269 14.68 -6.85 -11.02
N PHE A 270 14.00 -7.81 -11.65
CA PHE A 270 12.67 -8.22 -11.20
C PHE A 270 12.73 -8.89 -9.83
N PHE A 271 11.80 -8.53 -8.97
CA PHE A 271 11.60 -9.22 -7.70
C PHE A 271 10.98 -10.60 -7.96
N PRO A 272 11.68 -11.72 -7.67
CA PRO A 272 11.27 -13.03 -8.17
C PRO A 272 9.84 -13.45 -7.78
N PRO A 273 9.35 -13.20 -6.55
CA PRO A 273 7.96 -13.51 -6.19
C PRO A 273 6.90 -12.76 -7.00
N SER A 274 7.21 -11.61 -7.60
CA SER A 274 6.25 -10.87 -8.42
C SER A 274 6.09 -11.48 -9.82
N ALA A 275 7.08 -12.23 -10.33
CA ALA A 275 7.10 -12.69 -11.72
C ALA A 275 5.91 -13.57 -12.10
N GLU A 276 5.58 -14.58 -11.28
CA GLU A 276 4.44 -15.47 -11.53
C GLU A 276 3.12 -14.70 -11.49
N ARG A 277 2.99 -13.75 -10.55
CA ARG A 277 1.76 -12.97 -10.37
C ARG A 277 1.55 -11.97 -11.50
N LEU A 278 2.62 -11.33 -11.96
CA LEU A 278 2.61 -10.47 -13.15
C LEU A 278 2.15 -11.26 -14.38
N LYS A 279 2.66 -12.47 -14.56
CA LYS A 279 2.26 -13.34 -15.68
C LYS A 279 0.75 -13.59 -15.67
N VAL A 280 0.16 -13.91 -14.52
CA VAL A 280 -1.29 -14.15 -14.39
C VAL A 280 -2.11 -12.93 -14.80
N ILE A 281 -1.75 -11.73 -14.35
CA ILE A 281 -2.50 -10.50 -14.69
C ILE A 281 -2.23 -10.00 -16.13
N GLN A 282 -1.19 -10.50 -16.78
CA GLN A 282 -0.89 -10.23 -18.20
C GLN A 282 -1.64 -11.18 -19.13
N GLU A 283 -1.79 -12.45 -18.75
CA GLU A 283 -2.50 -13.47 -19.53
C GLU A 283 -4.03 -13.26 -19.51
N ASP A 284 -4.54 -12.63 -18.46
CA ASP A 284 -5.96 -12.29 -18.29
C ASP A 284 -6.08 -10.80 -17.89
N PRO A 285 -5.85 -9.87 -18.84
CA PRO A 285 -5.90 -8.44 -18.55
C PRO A 285 -7.32 -8.02 -18.21
N TYR A 286 -7.46 -7.07 -17.28
CA TYR A 286 -8.76 -6.46 -17.03
C TYR A 286 -9.25 -5.73 -18.28
N ILE A 287 -10.50 -5.96 -18.65
CA ILE A 287 -11.17 -5.26 -19.74
C ILE A 287 -12.29 -4.44 -19.11
N GLU A 288 -12.15 -3.12 -19.15
CA GLU A 288 -13.17 -2.19 -18.69
C GLU A 288 -14.40 -2.32 -19.57
N LYS A 289 -15.54 -2.69 -18.97
CA LYS A 289 -16.82 -2.62 -19.66
C LYS A 289 -17.24 -1.15 -19.64
N ASN A 290 -17.29 -0.53 -20.82
CA ASN A 290 -17.73 0.86 -20.99
C ASN A 290 -19.20 1.04 -20.54
N ASP A 291 -19.43 1.19 -19.24
CA ASP A 291 -20.67 1.72 -18.67
C ASP A 291 -20.55 3.25 -18.50
N ASN A 292 -20.06 3.94 -19.54
CA ASN A 292 -19.99 5.40 -19.64
C ASN A 292 -21.39 6.02 -19.83
N GLN A 293 -22.33 5.74 -18.92
CA GLN A 293 -23.67 6.35 -18.91
C GLN A 293 -23.86 7.43 -17.85
N TYR A 294 -22.84 7.80 -17.07
CA TYR A 294 -23.00 8.78 -15.98
C TYR A 294 -22.18 10.07 -16.09
N ALA A 295 -21.36 10.26 -17.12
CA ALA A 295 -20.95 11.62 -17.49
C ALA A 295 -22.13 12.29 -18.23
N PRO A 296 -22.42 13.60 -18.04
CA PRO A 296 -23.47 14.26 -18.79
C PRO A 296 -23.21 14.13 -20.30
N GLN A 297 -23.90 13.19 -20.95
CA GLN A 297 -23.83 12.91 -22.38
C GLN A 297 -24.30 14.10 -23.25
N GLN A 298 -24.63 15.24 -22.64
CA GLN A 298 -25.02 16.46 -23.33
C GLN A 298 -23.84 17.32 -23.80
N LEU A 299 -22.59 16.93 -23.52
CA LEU A 299 -21.40 17.72 -23.83
C LEU A 299 -20.27 16.95 -24.56
N ALA A 300 -20.40 15.63 -24.74
CA ALA A 300 -19.36 14.82 -25.41
C ALA A 300 -19.25 15.16 -26.91
N GLY A 301 -18.13 15.77 -27.32
CA GLY A 301 -17.90 16.04 -28.74
C GLY A 301 -16.57 16.64 -29.19
N TYR A 302 -15.62 17.01 -28.32
CA TYR A 302 -14.33 17.58 -28.76
C TYR A 302 -13.17 17.21 -27.83
N ASP A 303 -11.98 16.98 -28.41
CA ASP A 303 -10.70 16.75 -27.73
C ASP A 303 -10.41 17.84 -26.68
N GLU A 304 -10.20 17.43 -25.43
CA GLU A 304 -10.05 18.32 -24.27
C GLU A 304 -8.58 18.64 -23.97
N THR A 305 -8.19 19.90 -24.14
CA THR A 305 -7.05 20.47 -23.41
C THR A 305 -7.51 20.89 -22.02
N ALA A 306 -6.85 20.41 -20.97
CA ALA A 306 -7.12 20.79 -19.58
C ALA A 306 -7.05 22.31 -19.39
N VAL A 307 -8.09 22.92 -18.80
CA VAL A 307 -8.19 24.37 -18.61
C VAL A 307 -7.46 24.84 -17.34
N HIS A 308 -7.20 23.92 -16.40
CA HIS A 308 -6.57 24.22 -15.11
C HIS A 308 -5.09 23.80 -15.09
N ALA A 309 -4.18 24.78 -15.12
CA ALA A 309 -2.76 24.60 -14.74
C ALA A 309 -2.56 25.05 -13.28
N SER A 310 -1.58 24.46 -12.58
CA SER A 310 -1.37 24.60 -11.13
C SER A 310 -1.20 26.04 -10.60
N ASP A 311 -0.94 27.01 -11.50
CA ASP A 311 -0.65 28.41 -11.15
C ASP A 311 -1.61 29.44 -11.81
N THR A 312 -2.71 28.99 -12.44
CA THR A 312 -3.62 29.88 -13.18
C THR A 312 -5.02 29.93 -12.57
N VAL A 313 -5.49 31.13 -12.20
CA VAL A 313 -6.89 31.37 -11.83
C VAL A 313 -7.67 31.80 -13.07
N ALA A 314 -8.69 31.01 -13.45
CA ALA A 314 -9.60 31.40 -14.53
C ALA A 314 -10.71 32.28 -13.95
N SER A 315 -10.84 33.51 -14.46
CA SER A 315 -11.75 34.51 -13.91
C SER A 315 -12.82 34.92 -14.91
N TYR A 316 -14.10 34.88 -14.51
CA TYR A 316 -15.24 35.19 -15.36
C TYR A 316 -16.19 36.20 -14.74
N SER A 317 -16.59 37.18 -15.54
CA SER A 317 -17.60 38.17 -15.14
C SER A 317 -19.01 37.58 -15.19
N ALA A 318 -19.78 37.72 -14.11
CA ALA A 318 -21.16 37.23 -14.03
C ALA A 318 -22.07 38.17 -13.21
N LEU A 319 -23.37 37.95 -13.32
CA LEU A 319 -24.39 38.52 -12.45
C LEU A 319 -24.92 37.42 -11.53
N TYR A 320 -24.75 37.55 -10.22
CA TYR A 320 -25.27 36.61 -9.23
C TYR A 320 -26.73 36.96 -8.89
N TYR A 321 -27.64 36.01 -9.11
CA TYR A 321 -29.08 36.18 -8.86
C TYR A 321 -29.51 35.72 -7.46
N GLY A 322 -28.73 34.83 -6.83
CA GLY A 322 -29.01 34.31 -5.51
C GLY A 322 -28.83 32.80 -5.42
N ARG A 323 -29.35 32.24 -4.31
CA ARG A 323 -29.30 30.81 -4.04
C ARG A 323 -30.66 30.28 -3.58
N TRP A 324 -30.88 28.98 -3.79
CA TRP A 324 -32.06 28.25 -3.33
C TRP A 324 -31.64 26.98 -2.58
N GLU A 325 -32.26 26.69 -1.43
CA GLU A 325 -32.02 25.45 -0.67
C GLU A 325 -32.75 24.29 -1.36
N THR A 326 -31.99 23.28 -1.80
CA THR A 326 -32.52 22.10 -2.49
C THR A 326 -32.72 20.91 -1.55
N GLY A 327 -32.48 21.10 -0.25
CA GLY A 327 -32.61 20.06 0.78
C GLY A 327 -31.48 19.03 0.69
N GLU A 328 -31.81 17.74 0.81
CA GLU A 328 -30.84 16.63 0.74
C GLU A 328 -30.46 16.25 -0.71
N ASP A 329 -31.17 16.79 -1.72
CA ASP A 329 -30.92 16.47 -3.13
C ASP A 329 -29.88 17.44 -3.73
N GLY A 330 -28.69 16.88 -4.01
CA GLY A 330 -27.59 17.56 -4.69
C GLY A 330 -27.45 17.20 -6.18
N SER A 331 -28.42 16.49 -6.77
CA SER A 331 -28.31 15.95 -8.14
C SER A 331 -28.54 17.00 -9.23
N VAL A 332 -28.19 16.69 -10.48
CA VAL A 332 -28.44 17.58 -11.64
C VAL A 332 -29.94 17.87 -11.84
N GLY A 333 -30.82 16.99 -11.35
CA GLY A 333 -32.27 17.15 -11.48
C GLY A 333 -32.82 18.42 -10.83
N VAL A 334 -32.17 18.93 -9.77
CA VAL A 334 -32.63 20.12 -9.04
C VAL A 334 -32.24 21.44 -9.68
N ILE A 335 -31.42 21.43 -10.74
CA ILE A 335 -30.84 22.65 -11.31
C ILE A 335 -31.89 23.53 -11.97
N GLU A 336 -32.74 22.97 -12.83
CA GLU A 336 -33.76 23.75 -13.55
C GLU A 336 -34.77 24.36 -12.56
N ASP A 337 -35.23 23.57 -11.58
CA ASP A 337 -36.13 24.04 -10.53
C ASP A 337 -35.47 25.09 -9.63
N GLY A 338 -34.20 24.88 -9.25
CA GLY A 338 -33.43 25.85 -8.48
C GLY A 338 -33.27 27.19 -9.20
N ILE A 339 -32.93 27.17 -10.49
CA ILE A 339 -32.88 28.37 -11.34
C ILE A 339 -34.23 29.07 -11.35
N ASN A 340 -35.31 28.34 -11.63
CA ASN A 340 -36.66 28.91 -11.69
C ASN A 340 -37.09 29.52 -10.35
N CYS A 341 -36.76 28.88 -9.22
CA CYS A 341 -37.04 29.39 -7.88
C CYS A 341 -36.27 30.68 -7.59
N VAL A 342 -34.97 30.75 -7.88
CA VAL A 342 -34.16 31.97 -7.66
C VAL A 342 -34.67 33.12 -8.53
N LEU A 343 -34.98 32.86 -9.81
CA LEU A 343 -35.49 33.90 -10.71
C LEU A 343 -36.86 34.45 -10.26
N LYS A 344 -37.71 33.61 -9.64
CA LYS A 344 -39.00 34.04 -9.07
C LYS A 344 -38.87 34.93 -7.83
N GLN A 345 -37.75 34.87 -7.10
CA GLN A 345 -37.54 35.73 -5.93
C GLN A 345 -37.36 37.21 -6.29
N ALA A 346 -37.14 37.53 -7.58
CA ALA A 346 -36.97 38.89 -8.08
C ALA A 346 -35.89 39.71 -7.32
N ASN A 347 -34.85 39.02 -6.83
CA ASN A 347 -33.69 39.66 -6.22
C ASN A 347 -32.99 40.58 -7.23
N GLN A 348 -32.46 41.71 -6.78
CA GLN A 348 -31.57 42.53 -7.62
C GLN A 348 -30.24 41.78 -7.84
N PRO A 349 -29.87 41.48 -9.11
CA PRO A 349 -28.63 40.76 -9.39
C PRO A 349 -27.40 41.59 -9.02
N ARG A 350 -26.38 40.94 -8.47
CA ARG A 350 -25.11 41.59 -8.09
C ARG A 350 -24.02 41.28 -9.11
N ALA A 351 -23.23 42.28 -9.48
CA ALA A 351 -22.08 42.09 -10.34
C ALA A 351 -20.96 41.38 -9.59
N VAL A 352 -20.59 40.19 -10.06
CA VAL A 352 -19.59 39.34 -9.40
C VAL A 352 -18.53 38.86 -10.38
N GLU A 353 -17.42 38.39 -9.83
CA GLU A 353 -16.36 37.70 -10.51
C GLU A 353 -16.29 36.25 -9.98
N LEU A 354 -16.35 35.29 -10.90
CA LEU A 354 -16.25 33.87 -10.63
C LEU A 354 -14.80 33.44 -10.89
N ASN A 355 -14.07 33.18 -9.81
CA ASN A 355 -12.69 32.72 -9.86
C ASN A 355 -12.66 31.20 -9.66
N LEU A 356 -12.21 30.49 -10.68
CA LEU A 356 -12.07 29.04 -10.67
C LEU A 356 -10.58 28.70 -10.54
N THR A 357 -10.26 27.93 -9.51
CA THR A 357 -8.93 27.37 -9.26
C THR A 357 -8.95 25.86 -9.54
N GLU A 358 -7.87 25.15 -9.20
CA GLU A 358 -7.84 23.69 -9.26
C GLU A 358 -8.76 23.03 -8.21
N THR A 359 -8.96 23.67 -7.05
CA THR A 359 -9.60 23.06 -5.88
C THR A 359 -10.93 23.68 -5.50
N ASP A 360 -11.20 24.91 -5.91
CA ASP A 360 -12.38 25.66 -5.49
C ASP A 360 -12.89 26.67 -6.53
N LEU A 361 -14.13 27.09 -6.30
CA LEU A 361 -14.78 28.22 -6.95
C LEU A 361 -15.00 29.31 -5.90
N THR A 362 -14.52 30.52 -6.20
CA THR A 362 -14.68 31.70 -5.35
C THR A 362 -15.54 32.75 -6.07
N VAL A 363 -16.55 33.28 -5.36
CA VAL A 363 -17.42 34.36 -5.86
C VAL A 363 -17.01 35.66 -5.20
N VAL A 364 -16.57 36.65 -5.99
CA VAL A 364 -16.11 37.96 -5.50
C VAL A 364 -17.06 39.05 -5.97
N ASP A 365 -17.49 39.92 -5.06
CA ASP A 365 -18.28 41.10 -5.39
C ASP A 365 -17.43 42.15 -6.11
N LYS A 366 -17.85 42.62 -7.29
CA LYS A 366 -17.05 43.54 -8.11
C LYS A 366 -16.97 44.96 -7.56
N GLU A 367 -17.98 45.39 -6.82
CA GLU A 367 -18.04 46.75 -6.29
C GLU A 367 -17.13 46.89 -5.05
N THR A 368 -17.21 45.91 -4.15
CA THR A 368 -16.52 45.93 -2.86
C THR A 368 -15.23 45.12 -2.82
N SER A 369 -14.96 44.31 -3.85
CA SER A 369 -13.86 43.32 -3.90
C SER A 369 -13.89 42.32 -2.74
N LYS A 370 -15.05 42.12 -2.10
CA LYS A 370 -15.22 41.16 -1.00
C LYS A 370 -15.60 39.78 -1.54
N ILE A 371 -15.02 38.74 -0.93
CA ILE A 371 -15.42 37.36 -1.18
C ILE A 371 -16.83 37.16 -0.60
N LEU A 372 -17.78 36.79 -1.46
CA LEU A 372 -19.16 36.49 -1.08
C LEU A 372 -19.31 35.04 -0.64
N SER A 373 -18.63 34.11 -1.33
CA SER A 373 -18.61 32.70 -0.99
C SER A 373 -17.41 31.99 -1.63
N VAL A 374 -17.02 30.87 -1.01
CA VAL A 374 -16.02 29.92 -1.52
C VAL A 374 -16.67 28.55 -1.48
N HIS A 375 -16.51 27.79 -2.56
CA HIS A 375 -17.08 26.46 -2.73
C HIS A 375 -15.96 25.52 -3.15
N SER A 376 -15.59 24.60 -2.25
CA SER A 376 -14.67 23.53 -2.65
C SER A 376 -15.34 22.64 -3.68
N PHE A 377 -14.60 22.13 -4.66
CA PHE A 377 -15.17 21.17 -5.60
C PHE A 377 -15.54 19.84 -4.93
N THR A 378 -15.01 19.54 -3.72
CA THR A 378 -15.49 18.43 -2.89
C THR A 378 -16.88 18.66 -2.27
N GLU A 379 -17.37 19.90 -2.27
CA GLU A 379 -18.69 20.32 -1.76
C GLU A 379 -19.69 20.55 -2.90
N THR A 380 -19.20 20.77 -4.12
CA THR A 380 -20.00 21.00 -5.32
C THR A 380 -20.47 19.67 -5.88
N SER A 381 -21.78 19.44 -5.98
CA SER A 381 -22.36 18.14 -6.35
C SER A 381 -22.86 18.07 -7.79
N ALA A 382 -23.22 19.21 -8.37
CA ALA A 382 -23.75 19.30 -9.74
C ALA A 382 -23.56 20.70 -10.31
N CYS A 383 -23.49 20.81 -11.64
CA CYS A 383 -23.53 22.08 -12.35
C CYS A 383 -24.30 21.94 -13.67
N GLY A 384 -24.89 23.04 -14.14
CA GLY A 384 -25.72 23.04 -15.32
C GLY A 384 -26.18 24.44 -15.71
N ARG A 385 -27.09 24.52 -16.68
CA ARG A 385 -27.66 25.78 -17.17
C ARG A 385 -29.13 25.63 -17.46
N LYS A 386 -29.80 26.77 -17.58
CA LYS A 386 -31.21 26.80 -17.97
C LYS A 386 -31.40 26.35 -19.43
N ASN A 387 -32.47 25.61 -19.70
CA ASN A 387 -32.72 25.05 -21.03
C ASN A 387 -33.07 26.10 -22.11
N ASP A 388 -33.89 27.08 -21.74
CA ASP A 388 -34.38 28.17 -22.61
C ASP A 388 -33.46 29.40 -22.61
N MET A 389 -32.70 29.63 -21.53
CA MET A 389 -31.72 30.72 -21.41
C MET A 389 -30.33 30.17 -21.09
N LYS A 390 -29.58 29.84 -22.15
CA LYS A 390 -28.30 29.13 -22.03
C LYS A 390 -27.13 29.97 -21.50
N ASP A 391 -27.36 31.26 -21.27
CA ASP A 391 -26.47 32.21 -20.60
C ASP A 391 -26.68 32.25 -19.07
N ILE A 392 -27.67 31.52 -18.54
CA ILE A 392 -27.90 31.34 -17.11
C ILE A 392 -27.33 29.98 -16.68
N VAL A 393 -26.32 30.02 -15.83
CA VAL A 393 -25.65 28.85 -15.26
C VAL A 393 -25.94 28.73 -13.77
N ALA A 394 -25.88 27.50 -13.26
CA ALA A 394 -25.98 27.25 -11.85
C ALA A 394 -25.11 26.07 -11.43
N PHE A 395 -24.71 26.05 -10.16
CA PHE A 395 -24.10 24.90 -9.53
C PHE A 395 -24.72 24.66 -8.16
N VAL A 396 -24.67 23.41 -7.72
CA VAL A 396 -25.20 22.96 -6.44
C VAL A 396 -24.03 22.65 -5.52
N SER A 397 -24.03 23.23 -4.32
CA SER A 397 -22.99 23.00 -3.31
C SER A 397 -23.62 22.65 -1.97
N GLY A 398 -23.04 21.66 -1.30
CA GLY A 398 -23.38 21.26 0.06
C GLY A 398 -22.89 22.26 1.09
N GLU A 399 -23.43 22.18 2.31
CA GLU A 399 -22.89 22.87 3.50
C GLU A 399 -21.54 22.30 3.98
N THR A 400 -21.18 21.13 3.48
CA THR A 400 -19.89 20.45 3.65
C THR A 400 -19.66 19.55 2.43
N SER A 401 -18.64 18.68 2.46
CA SER A 401 -18.33 17.75 1.37
C SER A 401 -19.57 16.94 0.97
N CYS A 402 -19.76 16.66 -0.34
CA CYS A 402 -20.98 16.02 -0.84
C CYS A 402 -21.29 14.67 -0.16
N ALA A 403 -20.26 13.95 0.29
CA ALA A 403 -20.41 12.67 0.99
C ALA A 403 -21.03 12.79 2.40
N LEU A 404 -21.02 13.98 3.00
CA LEU A 404 -21.48 14.25 4.36
C LEU A 404 -22.62 15.27 4.43
N ALA A 405 -22.82 16.04 3.36
CA ALA A 405 -23.78 17.13 3.31
C ALA A 405 -25.22 16.62 3.44
N LYS A 406 -26.00 17.27 4.30
CA LYS A 406 -27.45 17.06 4.44
C LYS A 406 -28.28 18.20 3.87
N LYS A 407 -27.60 19.29 3.49
CA LYS A 407 -28.22 20.47 2.90
C LYS A 407 -27.39 20.95 1.73
N PHE A 408 -28.06 21.08 0.59
CA PHE A 408 -27.52 21.58 -0.65
C PHE A 408 -28.18 22.90 -1.03
N HIS A 409 -27.42 23.73 -1.73
CA HIS A 409 -27.87 25.02 -2.23
C HIS A 409 -27.51 25.14 -3.70
N CYS A 410 -28.48 25.52 -4.53
CA CYS A 410 -28.30 25.86 -5.93
C CYS A 410 -27.99 27.36 -6.05
N TYR A 411 -26.83 27.70 -6.59
CA TYR A 411 -26.34 29.06 -6.80
C TYR A 411 -26.48 29.44 -8.27
N VAL A 412 -27.11 30.58 -8.57
CA VAL A 412 -27.53 30.93 -9.93
C VAL A 412 -26.86 32.21 -10.41
N PHE A 413 -26.31 32.14 -11.62
CA PHE A 413 -25.55 33.23 -12.25
C PHE A 413 -25.97 33.42 -13.70
N LYS A 414 -25.91 34.66 -14.17
CA LYS A 414 -26.01 34.98 -15.60
C LYS A 414 -24.66 35.47 -16.10
N VAL A 415 -24.23 34.97 -17.24
CA VAL A 415 -22.98 35.36 -17.89
C VAL A 415 -23.26 36.07 -19.21
N LYS A 416 -22.21 36.55 -19.88
CA LYS A 416 -22.35 37.36 -21.10
C LYS A 416 -23.06 36.63 -22.23
N ASP A 417 -22.70 35.37 -22.45
CA ASP A 417 -23.18 34.57 -23.57
C ASP A 417 -23.05 33.06 -23.27
N GLN A 418 -23.64 32.25 -24.17
CA GLN A 418 -23.68 30.80 -24.07
C GLN A 418 -22.29 30.14 -24.14
N ASP A 419 -21.31 30.77 -24.80
CA ASP A 419 -19.97 30.19 -24.93
C ASP A 419 -19.21 30.30 -23.62
N ILE A 420 -19.27 31.46 -22.97
CA ILE A 420 -18.71 31.64 -21.62
C ILE A 420 -19.42 30.72 -20.62
N ALA A 421 -20.74 30.59 -20.70
CA ALA A 421 -21.50 29.67 -19.85
C ALA A 421 -20.98 28.24 -19.97
N ARG A 422 -20.70 27.79 -21.20
CA ARG A 422 -20.16 26.47 -21.47
C ARG A 422 -18.76 26.29 -20.88
N VAL A 423 -17.85 27.26 -21.05
CA VAL A 423 -16.48 27.18 -20.50
C VAL A 423 -16.49 27.10 -18.97
N ILE A 424 -17.32 27.91 -18.31
CA ILE A 424 -17.47 27.88 -16.84
C ILE A 424 -17.97 26.51 -16.38
N LEU A 425 -18.99 25.97 -17.03
CA LEU A 425 -19.53 24.65 -16.67
C LEU A 425 -18.51 23.53 -16.87
N TYR A 426 -17.72 23.57 -17.94
CA TYR A 426 -16.62 22.61 -18.11
C TYR A 426 -15.56 22.78 -17.03
N SER A 427 -15.21 24.01 -16.67
CA SER A 427 -14.22 24.29 -15.62
C SER A 427 -14.67 23.77 -14.25
N ILE A 428 -15.96 23.96 -13.92
CA ILE A 428 -16.57 23.42 -12.69
C ILE A 428 -16.63 21.89 -12.75
N ALA A 429 -17.05 21.32 -13.89
CA ALA A 429 -17.17 19.88 -14.06
C ALA A 429 -15.79 19.17 -14.03
N ASP A 430 -14.74 19.77 -14.57
CA ASP A 430 -13.37 19.26 -14.49
C ASP A 430 -12.83 19.34 -13.05
N GLY A 431 -13.02 20.48 -12.38
CA GLY A 431 -12.66 20.64 -10.97
C GLY A 431 -13.38 19.62 -10.07
N PHE A 432 -14.67 19.39 -10.34
CA PHE A 432 -15.47 18.30 -9.78
C PHE A 432 -14.84 16.93 -10.09
N CYS A 433 -14.63 16.55 -11.35
CA CYS A 433 -14.09 15.24 -11.72
C CYS A 433 -12.74 14.92 -11.05
N ARG A 434 -11.91 15.95 -10.79
CA ARG A 434 -10.62 15.82 -10.08
C ARG A 434 -10.74 15.68 -8.58
N THR A 435 -11.78 16.24 -7.96
CA THR A 435 -11.92 16.31 -6.50
C THR A 435 -13.06 15.45 -5.95
N VAL A 436 -13.83 14.82 -6.83
CA VAL A 436 -15.07 14.18 -6.40
C VAL A 436 -14.88 12.77 -5.92
N TRP A 437 -15.42 12.65 -4.74
CA TRP A 437 -15.81 11.46 -4.06
C TRP A 437 -17.25 11.12 -4.32
N PHE A 438 -17.49 9.85 -4.28
CA PHE A 438 -18.77 9.22 -4.38
C PHE A 438 -18.50 7.83 -3.73
N VAL A 439 -19.52 7.03 -3.44
CA VAL A 439 -19.37 5.68 -2.84
C VAL A 439 -19.71 4.59 -3.86
#